data_AF-A0A2N4WPK7-F1
#
_entry.id   AF-A0A2N4WPK7-F1
#
_cell.length_a   1.000
_cell.length_b   1.000
_cell.length_c   1.000
_cell.angle_alpha   90.00
_cell.angle_beta   90.00
_cell.angle_gamma   90.00
#
_symmetry.space_group_name_H-M   'P 1'
#
loop_
_entity.id
_entity.type
_entity.pdbx_description
1 polymer ?
#
loop_
_entity_poly.entity_id
_entity_poly.type
_entity_poly.pdbx_seq_one_letter_code
_entity_poly.pdbx_strand_id
1 'polypeptide(L)'
;MEAVISPLPDDVEALKALLVSALQKADEAEAKLANAHARESAIEALIAHLKLQIAKLKREQYGPSAERSRRLLDQMELQLEDLEADAAEDDLIAEEAAAKTTAVTAFERKPPARKPFPDHLPRERVVVPAPCSCPACGGDRLSKLGEDVTETLEVIPRSWKVIQTVREKFSCRDCEKIAQAPAPFHVVPRGWAGPSFLAMLLFEKYGQHQPLNRQVERFAREGVPLSLSTLADQVGAAAHALMPLYKLIEAHVLAAARLHGDDTTVPVMAKGKTDVARLWVYVRDDRPFAGSDPPAALFHYSRDRRGEHPQAHLAAWSGILQADAYSGYNELYREGRDPGPV
;
A
#
# COMPACT_ATOMS: atom_id res chain seq x y z
N MET A 1 27.59 56.36 11.24
CA MET A 1 26.74 56.62 10.06
C MET A 1 25.31 56.69 10.56
N GLU A 2 24.85 57.90 10.89
CA GLU A 2 23.46 58.14 11.31
C GLU A 2 22.55 57.97 10.09
N ALA A 3 21.50 57.16 10.22
CA ALA A 3 20.49 57.01 9.20
C ALA A 3 19.73 58.32 9.08
N VAL A 4 19.81 58.96 7.90
CA VAL A 4 19.03 60.13 7.55
C VAL A 4 17.56 59.70 7.46
N ILE A 5 16.79 59.93 8.53
CA ILE A 5 15.34 59.74 8.51
C ILE A 5 14.77 60.92 7.71
N SER A 6 14.27 60.63 6.51
CA SER A 6 13.54 61.61 5.71
C SER A 6 12.35 62.14 6.51
N PRO A 7 12.09 63.47 6.54
CA PRO A 7 11.00 64.02 7.34
C PRO A 7 9.67 63.47 6.82
N LEU A 8 8.94 62.77 7.68
CA LEU A 8 7.60 62.30 7.37
C LEU A 8 6.65 63.50 7.21
N PRO A 9 5.67 63.46 6.31
CA PRO A 9 4.67 64.52 6.20
C PRO A 9 3.82 64.61 7.47
N ASP A 10 3.45 65.83 7.89
CA ASP A 10 2.50 66.06 9.00
C ASP A 10 1.03 65.94 8.55
N ASP A 11 0.78 65.74 7.26
CA ASP A 11 -0.55 65.54 6.69
C ASP A 11 -0.99 64.07 6.79
N VAL A 12 -2.18 63.85 7.36
CA VAL A 12 -2.75 62.52 7.58
C VAL A 12 -3.00 61.79 6.25
N GLU A 13 -3.42 62.50 5.21
CA GLU A 13 -3.66 61.87 3.89
C GLU A 13 -2.34 61.49 3.21
N ALA A 14 -1.30 62.33 3.30
CA ALA A 14 0.05 61.99 2.86
C ALA A 14 0.65 60.78 3.62
N LEU A 15 0.43 60.68 4.94
CA LEU A 15 0.84 59.52 5.74
C LEU A 15 0.08 58.24 5.37
N LYS A 16 -1.24 58.33 5.11
CA LYS A 16 -2.03 57.20 4.61
C LYS A 16 -1.52 56.72 3.24
N ALA A 17 -1.19 57.64 2.34
CA ALA A 17 -0.64 57.30 1.03
C ALA A 17 0.74 56.63 1.14
N LEU A 18 1.61 57.11 2.03
CA LEU A 18 2.90 56.46 2.32
C LEU A 18 2.72 55.06 2.92
N LEU A 19 1.76 54.88 3.83
CA LEU A 19 1.46 53.58 4.43
C LEU A 19 0.95 52.59 3.38
N VAL A 20 0.03 53.01 2.49
CA VAL A 20 -0.44 52.16 1.39
C VAL A 20 0.70 51.76 0.47
N SER A 21 1.59 52.69 0.10
CA SER A 21 2.76 52.38 -0.71
C SER A 21 3.75 51.45 -0.01
N ALA A 22 3.94 51.61 1.30
CA ALA A 22 4.80 50.75 2.09
C ALA A 22 4.24 49.33 2.21
N LEU A 23 2.92 49.19 2.40
CA LEU A 23 2.23 47.90 2.43
C LEU A 23 2.33 47.20 1.06
N GLN A 24 2.08 47.91 -0.04
CA GLN A 24 2.26 47.37 -1.39
C GLN A 24 3.68 46.85 -1.63
N LYS A 25 4.71 47.61 -1.20
CA LYS A 25 6.11 47.17 -1.32
C LYS A 25 6.43 45.97 -0.43
N ALA A 26 5.82 45.87 0.74
CA ALA A 26 5.96 44.72 1.62
C ALA A 26 5.32 43.47 0.99
N ASP A 27 4.09 43.58 0.47
CA ASP A 27 3.39 42.50 -0.22
C ASP A 27 4.17 42.03 -1.47
N GLU A 28 4.73 42.97 -2.24
CA GLU A 28 5.60 42.65 -3.37
C GLU A 28 6.90 41.93 -2.97
N ALA A 29 7.51 42.32 -1.85
CA ALA A 29 8.72 41.68 -1.36
C ALA A 29 8.44 40.28 -0.83
N GLU A 30 7.32 40.11 -0.12
CA GLU A 30 6.83 38.82 0.38
C GLU A 30 6.55 37.86 -0.78
N ALA A 31 5.83 38.31 -1.81
CA ALA A 31 5.55 37.51 -3.01
C ALA A 31 6.83 37.11 -3.77
N LYS A 32 7.83 38.00 -3.85
CA LYS A 32 9.12 37.68 -4.48
C LYS A 32 9.92 36.65 -3.68
N LEU A 33 9.90 36.75 -2.35
CA LEU A 33 10.59 35.81 -1.47
C LEU A 33 9.94 34.42 -1.55
N ALA A 34 8.60 34.36 -1.46
CA ALA A 34 7.85 33.11 -1.58
C ALA A 34 8.10 32.43 -2.94
N ASN A 35 8.08 33.20 -4.04
CA ASN A 35 8.45 32.69 -5.35
C ASN A 35 9.89 32.17 -5.44
N ALA A 36 10.83 32.79 -4.74
CA ALA A 36 12.23 32.34 -4.74
C ALA A 36 12.37 31.01 -3.98
N HIS A 37 11.71 30.88 -2.82
CA HIS A 37 11.68 29.64 -2.06
C HIS A 37 11.01 28.51 -2.84
N ALA A 38 9.84 28.73 -3.42
CA ALA A 38 9.15 27.73 -4.26
C ALA A 38 10.00 27.24 -5.44
N ARG A 39 10.77 28.15 -6.07
CA ARG A 39 11.72 27.76 -7.12
C ARG A 39 12.87 26.91 -6.58
N GLU A 40 13.42 27.27 -5.42
CA GLU A 40 14.53 26.57 -4.80
C GLU A 40 14.11 25.15 -4.42
N SER A 41 13.00 24.99 -3.69
CA SER A 41 12.48 23.68 -3.30
C SER A 41 12.06 22.83 -4.51
N ALA A 42 11.44 23.43 -5.54
CA ALA A 42 11.15 22.71 -6.79
C ALA A 42 12.41 22.21 -7.51
N ILE A 43 13.50 23.00 -7.51
CA ILE A 43 14.79 22.58 -8.08
C ILE A 43 15.42 21.47 -7.24
N GLU A 44 15.38 21.56 -5.92
CA GLU A 44 15.90 20.53 -5.02
C GLU A 44 15.18 19.19 -5.20
N ALA A 45 13.84 19.21 -5.25
CA ALA A 45 13.02 18.04 -5.53
C ALA A 45 13.37 17.43 -6.90
N LEU A 46 13.54 18.25 -7.94
CA LEU A 46 13.93 17.76 -9.28
C LEU A 46 15.33 17.14 -9.27
N ILE A 47 16.29 17.73 -8.56
CA ILE A 47 17.64 17.18 -8.41
C ILE A 47 17.58 15.82 -7.70
N ALA A 48 16.80 15.71 -6.61
CA ALA A 48 16.60 14.44 -5.91
C ALA A 48 15.96 13.38 -6.82
N HIS A 49 14.95 13.76 -7.59
CA HIS A 49 14.26 12.89 -8.54
C HIS A 49 15.22 12.34 -9.60
N LEU A 50 16.00 13.23 -10.23
CA LEU A 50 16.98 12.85 -11.26
C LEU A 50 18.10 11.98 -10.67
N LYS A 51 18.57 12.27 -9.45
CA LYS A 51 19.55 11.43 -8.74
C LYS A 51 18.99 10.02 -8.50
N LEU A 52 17.72 9.91 -8.07
CA LEU A 52 17.05 8.63 -7.86
C LEU A 52 16.91 7.85 -9.18
N GLN A 53 16.46 8.49 -10.25
CA GLN A 53 16.35 7.86 -11.57
C GLN A 53 17.72 7.35 -12.07
N ILE A 54 18.76 8.17 -11.95
CA ILE A 54 20.12 7.78 -12.32
C ILE A 54 20.58 6.58 -11.49
N ALA A 55 20.31 6.56 -10.18
CA ALA A 55 20.66 5.44 -9.32
C ALA A 55 19.91 4.15 -9.72
N LYS A 56 18.62 4.23 -10.06
CA LYS A 56 17.82 3.10 -10.58
C LYS A 56 18.37 2.57 -11.90
N LEU A 57 18.60 3.46 -12.88
CA LEU A 57 19.13 3.08 -14.20
C LEU A 57 20.55 2.49 -14.11
N LYS A 58 21.43 3.08 -13.29
CA LYS A 58 22.76 2.53 -13.06
C LYS A 58 22.70 1.14 -12.43
N ARG A 59 21.73 0.90 -11.54
CA ARG A 59 21.51 -0.44 -10.97
C ARG A 59 21.01 -1.43 -12.02
N GLU A 60 20.07 -1.03 -12.86
CA GLU A 60 19.56 -1.89 -13.95
C GLU A 60 20.64 -2.26 -14.96
N GLN A 61 21.51 -1.31 -15.34
CA GLN A 61 22.56 -1.54 -16.35
C GLN A 61 23.83 -2.19 -15.80
N TYR A 62 24.26 -1.82 -14.60
CA TYR A 62 25.60 -2.14 -14.07
C TYR A 62 25.58 -2.75 -12.67
N GLY A 63 24.42 -2.84 -12.02
CA GLY A 63 24.33 -3.12 -10.60
C GLY A 63 24.19 -4.61 -10.28
N PRO A 64 24.98 -5.17 -9.34
CA PRO A 64 24.62 -6.43 -8.71
C PRO A 64 23.33 -6.25 -7.89
N SER A 65 22.52 -7.30 -7.79
CA SER A 65 21.31 -7.31 -6.94
C SER A 65 21.67 -7.43 -5.44
N ALA A 66 22.37 -6.43 -4.92
CA ALA A 66 22.80 -6.40 -3.51
C ALA A 66 21.79 -5.65 -2.62
N GLU A 67 21.57 -6.17 -1.42
CA GLU A 67 20.63 -5.61 -0.42
C GLU A 67 20.98 -4.16 -0.03
N ARG A 68 22.28 -3.82 0.01
CA ARG A 68 22.76 -2.46 0.32
C ARG A 68 22.31 -1.41 -0.69
N SER A 69 22.30 -1.77 -1.98
CA SER A 69 21.86 -0.87 -3.06
C SER A 69 20.35 -0.67 -3.02
N ARG A 70 19.57 -1.65 -2.58
CA ARG A 70 18.13 -1.49 -2.35
C ARG A 70 17.85 -0.50 -1.23
N ARG A 71 18.49 -0.65 -0.07
CA ARG A 71 18.34 0.27 1.07
C ARG A 71 18.67 1.73 0.72
N LEU A 72 19.67 1.95 -0.13
CA LEU A 72 20.02 3.30 -0.60
C LEU A 72 18.90 3.90 -1.47
N LEU A 73 18.32 3.10 -2.38
CA LEU A 73 17.19 3.55 -3.19
C LEU A 73 15.98 3.85 -2.31
N ASP A 74 15.67 2.99 -1.34
CA ASP A 74 14.57 3.20 -0.39
C ASP A 74 14.78 4.52 0.40
N GLN A 75 16.02 4.82 0.80
CA GLN A 75 16.36 6.08 1.47
C GLN A 75 16.21 7.30 0.54
N MET A 76 16.65 7.18 -0.71
CA MET A 76 16.52 8.26 -1.70
C MET A 76 15.06 8.50 -2.09
N GLU A 77 14.22 7.47 -2.09
CA GLU A 77 12.77 7.59 -2.28
C GLU A 77 12.13 8.38 -1.13
N LEU A 78 12.49 8.07 0.11
CA LEU A 78 12.00 8.83 1.28
C LEU A 78 12.45 10.31 1.24
N GLN A 79 13.70 10.57 0.87
CA GLN A 79 14.18 11.96 0.71
C GLN A 79 13.46 12.71 -0.40
N LEU A 80 13.13 12.02 -1.49
CA LEU A 80 12.37 12.62 -2.58
C LEU A 80 10.93 12.92 -2.13
N GLU A 81 10.32 12.04 -1.34
CA GLU A 81 8.99 12.25 -0.76
C GLU A 81 8.94 13.53 0.06
N ASP A 82 9.89 13.72 0.99
CA ASP A 82 9.98 14.93 1.82
C ASP A 82 10.15 16.20 0.95
N LEU A 83 11.09 16.18 0.00
CA LEU A 83 11.35 17.34 -0.86
C LEU A 83 10.19 17.66 -1.82
N GLU A 84 9.48 16.65 -2.31
CA GLU A 84 8.30 16.88 -3.15
C GLU A 84 7.13 17.45 -2.33
N ALA A 85 7.00 17.07 -1.05
CA ALA A 85 6.02 17.65 -0.14
C ALA A 85 6.34 19.11 0.18
N ASP A 86 7.59 19.42 0.55
CA ASP A 86 8.05 20.79 0.83
C ASP A 86 7.86 21.71 -0.38
N ALA A 87 8.23 21.23 -1.59
CA ALA A 87 8.05 22.00 -2.82
C ALA A 87 6.56 22.28 -3.13
N ALA A 88 5.66 21.34 -2.81
CA ALA A 88 4.23 21.56 -3.00
C ALA A 88 3.65 22.57 -1.99
N GLU A 89 4.16 22.56 -0.75
CA GLU A 89 3.80 23.57 0.26
C GLU A 89 4.27 24.97 -0.16
N ASP A 90 5.53 25.12 -0.58
CA ASP A 90 6.07 26.40 -1.02
C ASP A 90 5.37 26.96 -2.27
N ASP A 91 4.99 26.09 -3.22
CA ASP A 91 4.21 26.49 -4.39
C ASP A 91 2.88 27.15 -3.97
N LEU A 92 2.17 26.57 -2.97
CA LEU A 92 0.92 27.15 -2.43
C LEU A 92 1.17 28.46 -1.68
N ILE A 93 2.25 28.56 -0.90
CA ILE A 93 2.63 29.79 -0.20
C ILE A 93 2.94 30.91 -1.22
N ALA A 94 3.60 30.56 -2.32
CA ALA A 94 3.89 31.51 -3.41
C ALA A 94 2.62 31.98 -4.12
N GLU A 95 1.65 31.10 -4.35
CA GLU A 95 0.33 31.46 -4.90
C GLU A 95 -0.44 32.41 -3.97
N GLU A 96 -0.49 32.11 -2.66
CA GLU A 96 -1.15 32.97 -1.67
C GLU A 96 -0.50 34.35 -1.55
N ALA A 97 0.84 34.40 -1.53
CA ALA A 97 1.58 35.66 -1.47
C ALA A 97 1.41 36.48 -2.75
N ALA A 98 1.43 35.84 -3.93
CA ALA A 98 1.16 36.50 -5.20
C ALA A 98 -0.28 37.03 -5.29
N ALA A 99 -1.28 36.37 -4.69
CA ALA A 99 -2.66 36.86 -4.68
C ALA A 99 -2.83 38.21 -3.95
N LYS A 100 -1.91 38.59 -3.06
CA LYS A 100 -1.91 39.88 -2.35
C LYS A 100 -1.44 41.05 -3.21
N THR A 101 -0.79 40.80 -4.35
CA THR A 101 -0.20 41.85 -5.19
C THR A 101 -0.44 41.60 -6.68
N THR A 102 -0.70 42.67 -7.44
CA THR A 102 -0.85 42.57 -8.90
C THR A 102 0.48 42.65 -9.65
N ALA A 103 1.58 42.97 -8.95
CA ALA A 103 2.89 43.17 -9.56
C ALA A 103 3.72 41.89 -9.68
N VAL A 104 3.36 40.83 -8.96
CA VAL A 104 4.13 39.57 -8.91
C VAL A 104 3.20 38.41 -9.22
N THR A 105 3.50 37.69 -10.29
CA THR A 105 2.82 36.42 -10.61
C THR A 105 3.46 35.29 -9.82
N ALA A 106 2.65 34.33 -9.36
CA ALA A 106 3.15 33.14 -8.71
C ALA A 106 4.10 32.35 -9.64
N PHE A 107 5.09 31.68 -9.05
CA PHE A 107 5.89 30.70 -9.74
C PHE A 107 5.01 29.50 -10.10
N GLU A 108 4.93 29.17 -11.40
CA GLU A 108 4.24 27.97 -11.86
C GLU A 108 5.25 26.85 -12.10
N ARG A 109 5.27 25.88 -11.21
CA ARG A 109 5.94 24.61 -11.47
C ARG A 109 5.17 23.86 -12.56
N LYS A 110 5.88 23.32 -13.57
CA LYS A 110 5.24 22.52 -14.62
C LYS A 110 4.84 21.15 -14.05
N PRO A 111 3.54 20.86 -13.84
CA PRO A 111 3.15 19.60 -13.24
C PRO A 111 3.35 18.44 -14.23
N PRO A 112 3.67 17.23 -13.76
CA PRO A 112 3.64 16.05 -14.60
C PRO A 112 2.23 15.83 -15.16
N ALA A 113 2.14 15.28 -16.36
CA ALA A 113 0.86 14.93 -16.96
C ALA A 113 0.12 13.93 -16.05
N ARG A 114 -1.09 14.30 -15.60
CA ARG A 114 -1.92 13.46 -14.74
C ARG A 114 -2.29 12.18 -15.50
N LYS A 115 -1.95 11.02 -14.94
CA LYS A 115 -2.46 9.74 -15.44
C LYS A 115 -3.94 9.63 -15.06
N PRO A 116 -4.80 9.10 -15.94
CA PRO A 116 -6.22 8.87 -15.60
C PRO A 116 -6.33 7.89 -14.43
N PHE A 117 -7.37 8.05 -13.61
CA PHE A 117 -7.64 7.11 -12.53
C PHE A 117 -8.09 5.75 -13.07
N PRO A 118 -7.80 4.63 -12.37
CA PRO A 118 -8.14 3.30 -12.86
C PRO A 118 -9.63 3.11 -13.16
N ASP A 119 -9.98 2.60 -14.34
CA ASP A 119 -11.37 2.48 -14.84
C ASP A 119 -12.29 1.61 -13.98
N HIS A 120 -11.72 0.67 -13.20
CA HIS A 120 -12.50 -0.24 -12.37
C HIS A 120 -13.02 0.40 -11.07
N LEU A 121 -12.55 1.61 -10.71
CA LEU A 121 -13.06 2.32 -9.54
C LEU A 121 -14.48 2.86 -9.78
N PRO A 122 -15.39 2.81 -8.80
CA PRO A 122 -16.70 3.41 -8.94
C PRO A 122 -16.59 4.94 -9.08
N ARG A 123 -17.36 5.53 -10.01
CA ARG A 123 -17.47 7.00 -10.16
C ARG A 123 -18.78 7.47 -9.54
N GLU A 124 -18.69 8.27 -8.49
CA GLU A 124 -19.81 9.06 -7.98
C GLU A 124 -19.87 10.40 -8.73
N ARG A 125 -21.03 10.70 -9.34
CA ARG A 125 -21.17 11.89 -10.19
C ARG A 125 -21.97 12.96 -9.48
N VAL A 126 -21.28 13.97 -8.97
CA VAL A 126 -21.88 15.15 -8.35
C VAL A 126 -22.11 16.22 -9.43
N VAL A 127 -23.37 16.49 -9.76
CA VAL A 127 -23.73 17.52 -10.76
C VAL A 127 -24.11 18.81 -10.04
N VAL A 128 -23.30 19.86 -10.23
CA VAL A 128 -23.63 21.20 -9.74
C VAL A 128 -24.84 21.74 -10.51
N PRO A 129 -25.86 22.30 -9.85
CA PRO A 129 -27.05 22.83 -10.53
C PRO A 129 -26.70 23.84 -11.61
N ALA A 130 -27.36 23.72 -12.77
CA ALA A 130 -27.23 24.69 -13.85
C ALA A 130 -27.76 26.07 -13.41
N PRO A 131 -27.22 27.18 -13.93
CA PRO A 131 -27.73 28.51 -13.65
C PRO A 131 -29.17 28.65 -14.16
N CYS A 132 -30.04 29.29 -13.36
CA CYS A 132 -31.44 29.54 -13.73
C CYS A 132 -31.63 30.70 -14.72
N SER A 133 -30.61 31.55 -14.87
CA SER A 133 -30.61 32.69 -15.78
C SER A 133 -29.22 32.95 -16.34
N CYS A 134 -29.17 33.56 -17.53
CA CYS A 134 -27.91 33.98 -18.12
C CYS A 134 -27.27 35.09 -17.27
N PRO A 135 -26.02 34.95 -16.80
CA PRO A 135 -25.38 35.97 -15.97
C PRO A 135 -25.13 37.29 -16.71
N ALA A 136 -25.14 37.29 -18.05
CA ALA A 136 -24.94 38.49 -18.85
C ALA A 136 -26.24 39.26 -19.15
N CYS A 137 -27.36 38.58 -19.40
CA CYS A 137 -28.61 39.23 -19.84
C CYS A 137 -29.86 38.89 -19.02
N GLY A 138 -29.76 37.99 -18.04
CA GLY A 138 -30.86 37.58 -17.17
C GLY A 138 -31.90 36.65 -17.81
N GLY A 139 -31.74 36.26 -19.08
CA GLY A 139 -32.68 35.37 -19.77
C GLY A 139 -32.69 33.94 -19.21
N ASP A 140 -33.87 33.32 -19.16
CA ASP A 140 -34.14 31.96 -18.66
C ASP A 140 -34.01 30.87 -19.74
N ARG A 141 -33.79 31.27 -21.00
CA ARG A 141 -33.69 30.38 -22.16
C ARG A 141 -32.27 29.80 -22.31
N LEU A 142 -31.81 29.04 -21.31
CA LEU A 142 -30.52 28.33 -21.37
C LEU A 142 -30.65 26.95 -22.02
N SER A 143 -29.60 26.51 -22.72
CA SER A 143 -29.50 25.16 -23.30
C SER A 143 -28.18 24.53 -22.91
N LYS A 144 -28.18 23.21 -22.61
CA LYS A 144 -26.96 22.48 -22.24
C LYS A 144 -26.09 22.29 -23.49
N LEU A 145 -24.88 22.84 -23.48
CA LEU A 145 -23.89 22.70 -24.56
C LEU A 145 -22.94 21.50 -24.33
N GLY A 146 -22.61 21.23 -23.08
CA GLY A 146 -21.62 20.24 -22.69
C GLY A 146 -21.45 20.26 -21.18
N GLU A 147 -20.38 19.63 -20.70
CA GLU A 147 -19.99 19.63 -19.31
C GLU A 147 -18.48 19.47 -19.21
N ASP A 148 -17.88 20.19 -18.28
CA ASP A 148 -16.50 19.97 -17.88
C ASP A 148 -16.50 18.95 -16.75
N VAL A 149 -15.72 17.88 -16.89
CA VAL A 149 -15.63 16.80 -15.91
C VAL A 149 -14.28 16.85 -15.22
N THR A 150 -14.30 17.11 -13.92
CA THR A 150 -13.14 16.98 -13.05
C THR A 150 -13.29 15.70 -12.23
N GLU A 151 -12.33 14.79 -12.33
CA GLU A 151 -12.26 13.61 -11.46
C GLU A 151 -11.43 13.93 -10.22
N THR A 152 -11.96 13.56 -9.05
CA THR A 152 -11.27 13.63 -7.76
C THR A 152 -11.26 12.23 -7.16
N LEU A 153 -10.09 11.78 -6.68
CA LEU A 153 -9.97 10.49 -6.01
C LEU A 153 -10.36 10.64 -4.53
N GLU A 154 -11.44 9.97 -4.14
CA GLU A 154 -11.97 9.96 -2.77
C GLU A 154 -11.91 8.55 -2.18
N VAL A 155 -11.97 8.47 -0.84
CA VAL A 155 -11.96 7.20 -0.10
C VAL A 155 -13.14 7.10 0.87
N ILE A 156 -13.83 5.96 0.85
CA ILE A 156 -14.72 5.57 1.95
C ILE A 156 -13.86 4.78 2.95
N PRO A 157 -13.62 5.31 4.17
CA PRO A 157 -12.84 4.58 5.17
C PRO A 157 -13.46 3.23 5.49
N ARG A 158 -12.69 2.35 6.12
CA ARG A 158 -13.21 1.07 6.60
C ARG A 158 -14.47 1.28 7.45
N SER A 159 -15.53 0.55 7.10
CA SER A 159 -16.79 0.51 7.83
C SER A 159 -16.97 -0.83 8.54
N TRP A 160 -17.22 -0.79 9.85
CA TRP A 160 -17.50 -1.96 10.68
C TRP A 160 -19.00 -2.24 10.73
N LYS A 161 -19.38 -3.51 10.65
CA LYS A 161 -20.78 -3.94 10.81
C LYS A 161 -20.88 -5.24 11.58
N VAL A 162 -21.99 -5.39 12.31
CA VAL A 162 -22.38 -6.64 12.97
C VAL A 162 -23.50 -7.27 12.16
N ILE A 163 -23.29 -8.51 11.70
CA ILE A 163 -24.34 -9.28 11.01
C ILE A 163 -25.05 -10.15 12.03
N GLN A 164 -26.31 -9.82 12.34
CA GLN A 164 -27.16 -10.65 13.19
C GLN A 164 -27.91 -11.66 12.32
N THR A 165 -27.59 -12.95 12.47
CA THR A 165 -28.31 -14.02 11.76
C THR A 165 -29.38 -14.61 12.67
N VAL A 166 -30.63 -14.22 12.46
CA VAL A 166 -31.78 -14.69 13.25
C VAL A 166 -32.34 -15.97 12.64
N ARG A 167 -32.44 -17.02 13.46
CA ARG A 167 -33.08 -18.29 13.09
C ARG A 167 -34.35 -18.46 13.89
N GLU A 168 -35.45 -17.95 13.34
CA GLU A 168 -36.76 -18.03 13.97
C GLU A 168 -37.19 -19.49 14.19
N LYS A 169 -37.82 -19.72 15.34
CA LYS A 169 -38.36 -21.02 15.73
C LYS A 169 -39.87 -20.92 15.74
N PHE A 170 -40.53 -21.87 15.10
CA PHE A 170 -41.98 -21.96 15.07
C PHE A 170 -42.41 -23.30 15.65
N SER A 171 -43.48 -23.32 16.44
CA SER A 171 -44.15 -24.57 16.82
C SER A 171 -45.25 -24.87 15.81
N CYS A 172 -45.28 -26.10 15.27
CA CYS A 172 -46.39 -26.58 14.48
C CYS A 172 -47.59 -26.82 15.40
N ARG A 173 -48.77 -26.26 15.10
CA ARG A 173 -49.97 -26.44 15.93
C ARG A 173 -50.62 -27.81 15.78
N ASP A 174 -50.34 -28.52 14.69
CA ASP A 174 -50.94 -29.83 14.41
C ASP A 174 -50.18 -30.98 15.08
N CYS A 175 -48.85 -30.85 15.23
CA CYS A 175 -48.00 -31.91 15.78
C CYS A 175 -47.07 -31.46 16.92
N GLU A 176 -47.18 -30.20 17.36
CA GLU A 176 -46.40 -29.58 18.43
C GLU A 176 -44.87 -29.58 18.26
N LYS A 177 -44.38 -30.05 17.10
CA LYS A 177 -42.94 -30.06 16.79
C LYS A 177 -42.42 -28.64 16.51
N ILE A 178 -41.17 -28.40 16.91
CA ILE A 178 -40.47 -27.14 16.62
C ILE A 178 -39.81 -27.24 15.24
N ALA A 179 -40.17 -26.32 14.36
CA ALA A 179 -39.52 -26.08 13.08
C ALA A 179 -38.54 -24.91 13.21
N GLN A 180 -37.30 -25.12 12.75
CA GLN A 180 -36.27 -24.09 12.68
C GLN A 180 -35.39 -24.35 11.45
N ALA A 181 -35.07 -23.31 10.69
CA ALA A 181 -34.08 -23.42 9.60
C ALA A 181 -32.72 -23.90 10.15
N PRO A 182 -31.92 -24.68 9.40
CA PRO A 182 -30.59 -25.12 9.83
C PRO A 182 -29.65 -23.94 10.10
N ALA A 183 -28.57 -24.19 10.85
CA ALA A 183 -27.58 -23.17 11.11
C ALA A 183 -26.88 -22.77 9.79
N PRO A 184 -26.65 -21.46 9.55
CA PRO A 184 -25.86 -21.03 8.41
C PRO A 184 -24.42 -21.55 8.54
N PHE A 185 -23.74 -21.62 7.40
CA PHE A 185 -22.32 -21.94 7.37
C PHE A 185 -21.50 -20.81 8.00
N HIS A 186 -20.50 -21.19 8.80
CA HIS A 186 -19.47 -20.29 9.31
C HIS A 186 -18.09 -20.85 8.94
N VAL A 187 -17.17 -19.97 8.52
CA VAL A 187 -15.79 -20.35 8.14
C VAL A 187 -15.11 -21.13 9.25
N VAL A 188 -15.27 -20.65 10.49
CA VAL A 188 -14.78 -21.31 11.69
C VAL A 188 -16.00 -21.84 12.46
N PRO A 189 -16.04 -23.13 12.84
CA PRO A 189 -17.13 -23.67 13.65
C PRO A 189 -17.32 -22.87 14.94
N ARG A 190 -18.55 -22.37 15.19
CA ARG A 190 -18.87 -21.48 16.32
C ARG A 190 -18.06 -20.17 16.34
N GLY A 191 -17.50 -19.75 15.20
CA GLY A 191 -16.76 -18.51 15.06
C GLY A 191 -17.67 -17.29 15.13
N TRP A 192 -17.21 -16.24 15.81
CA TRP A 192 -17.85 -14.93 15.86
C TRP A 192 -17.39 -14.01 14.71
N ALA A 193 -16.24 -14.33 14.10
CA ALA A 193 -15.63 -13.57 13.03
C ALA A 193 -16.23 -13.93 11.66
N GLY A 194 -16.67 -12.92 10.92
CA GLY A 194 -17.16 -13.08 9.55
C GLY A 194 -16.04 -13.34 8.53
N PRO A 195 -16.34 -13.91 7.35
CA PRO A 195 -15.33 -14.25 6.33
C PRO A 195 -14.52 -13.04 5.86
N SER A 196 -15.16 -11.90 5.61
CA SER A 196 -14.47 -10.68 5.17
C SER A 196 -13.52 -10.12 6.23
N PHE A 197 -13.90 -10.22 7.51
CA PHE A 197 -13.03 -9.80 8.61
C PHE A 197 -11.81 -10.73 8.74
N LEU A 198 -12.01 -12.05 8.64
CA LEU A 198 -10.90 -13.01 8.66
C LEU A 198 -9.94 -12.81 7.47
N ALA A 199 -10.48 -12.60 6.27
CA ALA A 199 -9.68 -12.33 5.08
C ALA A 199 -8.84 -11.06 5.24
N MET A 200 -9.46 -9.97 5.74
CA MET A 200 -8.76 -8.72 6.03
C MET A 200 -7.68 -8.91 7.10
N LEU A 201 -7.99 -9.55 8.23
CA LEU A 201 -7.05 -9.83 9.32
C LEU A 201 -5.79 -10.57 8.81
N LEU A 202 -5.98 -11.60 7.99
CA LEU A 202 -4.87 -12.36 7.41
C LEU A 202 -4.09 -11.55 6.38
N PHE A 203 -4.78 -10.84 5.48
CA PHE A 203 -4.11 -10.02 4.46
C PHE A 203 -3.31 -8.88 5.06
N GLU A 204 -3.84 -8.18 6.08
CA GLU A 204 -3.09 -7.14 6.79
C GLU A 204 -1.88 -7.74 7.52
N LYS A 205 -2.05 -8.91 8.14
CA LYS A 205 -0.96 -9.56 8.88
C LYS A 205 0.18 -10.00 7.98
N TYR A 206 -0.14 -10.67 6.88
CA TYR A 206 0.85 -11.35 6.05
C TYR A 206 1.16 -10.59 4.76
N GLY A 207 0.14 -10.06 4.07
CA GLY A 207 0.31 -9.32 2.81
C GLY A 207 0.82 -7.89 2.99
N GLN A 208 0.42 -7.22 4.08
CA GLN A 208 0.87 -5.85 4.40
C GLN A 208 1.88 -5.81 5.55
N HIS A 209 2.33 -6.98 6.03
CA HIS A 209 3.30 -7.11 7.12
C HIS A 209 2.91 -6.33 8.40
N GLN A 210 1.61 -6.14 8.67
CA GLN A 210 1.14 -5.43 9.84
C GLN A 210 1.01 -6.38 11.04
N PRO A 211 1.86 -6.29 12.07
CA PRO A 211 1.80 -7.19 13.21
C PRO A 211 0.49 -7.01 13.98
N LEU A 212 0.03 -8.09 14.64
CA LEU A 212 -1.31 -8.14 15.25
C LEU A 212 -1.51 -7.08 16.35
N ASN A 213 -0.47 -6.71 17.10
CA ASN A 213 -0.55 -5.63 18.09
C ASN A 213 -0.91 -4.28 17.44
N ARG A 214 -0.32 -3.97 16.28
CA ARG A 214 -0.63 -2.74 15.54
C ARG A 214 -2.05 -2.78 14.97
N GLN A 215 -2.54 -3.96 14.60
CA GLN A 215 -3.94 -4.13 14.19
C GLN A 215 -4.90 -3.93 15.37
N VAL A 216 -4.61 -4.51 16.54
CA VAL A 216 -5.39 -4.29 17.78
C VAL A 216 -5.51 -2.81 18.11
N GLU A 217 -4.39 -2.08 18.12
CA GLU A 217 -4.38 -0.64 18.40
C GLU A 217 -5.24 0.14 17.40
N ARG A 218 -5.15 -0.20 16.10
CA ARG A 218 -5.95 0.41 15.06
C ARG A 218 -7.45 0.12 15.25
N PHE A 219 -7.83 -1.14 15.45
CA PHE A 219 -9.23 -1.52 15.64
C PHE A 219 -9.84 -0.82 16.86
N ALA A 220 -9.07 -0.66 17.94
CA ALA A 220 -9.49 0.11 19.12
C ALA A 220 -9.73 1.60 18.79
N ARG A 221 -8.87 2.23 17.97
CA ARG A 221 -9.08 3.61 17.48
C ARG A 221 -10.30 3.73 16.56
N GLU A 222 -10.66 2.65 15.88
CA GLU A 222 -11.87 2.55 15.06
C GLU A 222 -13.13 2.18 15.88
N GLY A 223 -13.03 2.11 17.22
CA GLY A 223 -14.16 1.81 18.11
C GLY A 223 -14.49 0.32 18.27
N VAL A 224 -13.62 -0.58 17.81
CA VAL A 224 -13.78 -2.04 17.88
C VAL A 224 -12.63 -2.65 18.71
N PRO A 225 -12.67 -2.54 20.04
CA PRO A 225 -11.61 -3.08 20.89
C PRO A 225 -11.62 -4.62 20.86
N LEU A 226 -10.55 -5.21 20.32
CA LEU A 226 -10.34 -6.66 20.27
C LEU A 226 -9.00 -7.00 20.92
N SER A 227 -8.94 -8.09 21.68
CA SER A 227 -7.70 -8.50 22.33
C SER A 227 -6.73 -9.17 21.35
N LEU A 228 -5.43 -9.09 21.64
CA LEU A 228 -4.39 -9.74 20.84
C LEU A 228 -4.58 -11.26 20.77
N SER A 229 -4.91 -11.90 21.89
CA SER A 229 -5.16 -13.34 21.94
C SER A 229 -6.36 -13.72 21.08
N THR A 230 -7.45 -12.95 21.14
CA THR A 230 -8.63 -13.16 20.29
C THR A 230 -8.27 -13.14 18.80
N LEU A 231 -7.45 -12.17 18.35
CA LEU A 231 -7.01 -12.14 16.95
C LEU A 231 -6.06 -13.29 16.61
N ALA A 232 -5.14 -13.65 17.51
CA ALA A 232 -4.24 -14.78 17.31
C ALA A 232 -5.00 -16.10 17.15
N ASP A 233 -6.04 -16.32 17.96
CA ASP A 233 -6.92 -17.50 17.85
C ASP A 233 -7.62 -17.53 16.48
N GLN A 234 -8.07 -16.38 15.97
CA GLN A 234 -8.67 -16.30 14.64
C GLN A 234 -7.68 -16.57 13.52
N VAL A 235 -6.42 -16.14 13.65
CA VAL A 235 -5.37 -16.49 12.69
C VAL A 235 -5.14 -18.00 12.65
N GLY A 236 -5.07 -18.66 13.81
CA GLY A 236 -4.92 -20.12 13.88
C GLY A 236 -6.12 -20.86 13.28
N ALA A 237 -7.34 -20.41 13.60
CA ALA A 237 -8.56 -21.00 13.05
C ALA A 237 -8.66 -20.84 11.53
N ALA A 238 -8.30 -19.67 11.00
CA ALA A 238 -8.30 -19.42 9.57
C ALA A 238 -7.18 -20.22 8.85
N ALA A 239 -6.00 -20.37 9.47
CA ALA A 239 -4.94 -21.23 8.93
C ALA A 239 -5.41 -22.69 8.80
N HIS A 240 -6.14 -23.21 9.80
CA HIS A 240 -6.75 -24.53 9.74
C HIS A 240 -7.80 -24.62 8.62
N ALA A 241 -8.68 -23.62 8.50
CA ALA A 241 -9.72 -23.58 7.47
C ALA A 241 -9.15 -23.51 6.04
N LEU A 242 -7.95 -22.94 5.86
CA LEU A 242 -7.25 -22.83 4.57
C LEU A 242 -6.41 -24.07 4.21
N MET A 243 -6.25 -25.03 5.13
CA MET A 243 -5.43 -26.22 4.89
C MET A 243 -5.83 -27.03 3.65
N PRO A 244 -7.12 -27.19 3.29
CA PRO A 244 -7.49 -27.85 2.04
C PRO A 244 -6.93 -27.14 0.79
N LEU A 245 -6.88 -25.80 0.79
CA LEU A 245 -6.27 -25.04 -0.32
C LEU A 245 -4.76 -25.22 -0.36
N TYR A 246 -4.11 -25.23 0.80
CA TYR A 246 -2.69 -25.56 0.90
C TYR A 246 -2.39 -26.94 0.29
N LYS A 247 -3.21 -27.95 0.59
CA LYS A 247 -3.05 -29.30 0.02
C LYS A 247 -3.26 -29.37 -1.49
N LEU A 248 -4.15 -28.54 -2.04
CA LEU A 248 -4.28 -28.42 -3.50
C LEU A 248 -3.06 -27.74 -4.13
N ILE A 249 -2.49 -26.71 -3.49
CA ILE A 249 -1.26 -26.05 -3.94
C ILE A 249 -0.08 -27.02 -3.86
N GLU A 250 0.05 -27.77 -2.76
CA GLU A 250 1.07 -28.81 -2.58
C GLU A 250 0.99 -29.85 -3.70
N ALA A 251 -0.19 -30.41 -3.96
CA ALA A 251 -0.39 -31.35 -5.06
C ALA A 251 -0.07 -30.74 -6.44
N HIS A 252 -0.43 -29.47 -6.66
CA HIS A 252 -0.13 -28.78 -7.92
C HIS A 252 1.37 -28.54 -8.12
N VAL A 253 2.09 -28.11 -7.08
CA VAL A 253 3.55 -27.91 -7.14
C VAL A 253 4.24 -29.25 -7.36
N LEU A 254 3.90 -30.28 -6.57
CA LEU A 254 4.48 -31.62 -6.68
C LEU A 254 4.06 -32.39 -7.94
N ALA A 255 3.14 -31.87 -8.76
CA ALA A 255 2.88 -32.43 -10.09
C ALA A 255 3.89 -31.94 -11.16
N ALA A 256 4.81 -31.04 -10.82
CA ALA A 256 5.78 -30.50 -11.76
C ALA A 256 6.90 -31.52 -12.06
N ALA A 257 7.34 -31.58 -13.31
CA ALA A 257 8.50 -32.38 -13.71
C ALA A 257 9.83 -31.77 -13.21
N ARG A 258 9.83 -30.47 -12.92
CA ARG A 258 10.97 -29.71 -12.42
C ARG A 258 10.56 -28.85 -11.24
N LEU A 259 11.39 -28.83 -10.21
CA LEU A 259 11.24 -27.97 -9.04
C LEU A 259 12.53 -27.19 -8.79
N HIS A 260 12.38 -25.95 -8.34
CA HIS A 260 13.48 -25.16 -7.81
C HIS A 260 13.37 -25.14 -6.28
N GLY A 261 14.37 -25.68 -5.60
CA GLY A 261 14.45 -25.73 -4.14
C GLY A 261 15.35 -24.64 -3.58
N ASP A 262 14.87 -23.92 -2.57
CA ASP A 262 15.67 -22.96 -1.81
C ASP A 262 15.23 -22.97 -0.34
N ASP A 263 16.03 -22.37 0.54
CA ASP A 263 15.65 -22.16 1.93
C ASP A 263 16.06 -20.77 2.42
N THR A 264 15.14 -20.10 3.11
CA THR A 264 15.40 -18.79 3.71
C THR A 264 15.41 -18.90 5.23
N THR A 265 16.38 -18.23 5.87
CA THR A 265 16.43 -18.14 7.33
C THR A 265 15.34 -17.23 7.87
N VAL A 266 14.65 -17.67 8.92
CA VAL A 266 13.73 -16.84 9.68
C VAL A 266 14.10 -16.83 11.16
N PRO A 267 14.16 -15.65 11.81
CA PRO A 267 14.39 -15.59 13.25
C PRO A 267 13.16 -16.11 13.99
N VAL A 268 13.36 -17.05 14.91
CA VAL A 268 12.28 -17.58 15.75
C VAL A 268 12.61 -17.38 17.22
N MET A 269 11.61 -16.97 17.98
CA MET A 269 11.76 -16.84 19.43
C MET A 269 11.90 -18.21 20.07
N ALA A 270 12.93 -18.36 20.90
CA ALA A 270 13.18 -19.51 21.75
C ALA A 270 13.39 -19.04 23.20
N LYS A 271 13.48 -19.98 24.15
CA LYS A 271 13.57 -19.64 25.57
C LYS A 271 14.82 -18.81 25.87
N GLY A 272 14.66 -17.51 26.06
CA GLY A 272 15.73 -16.56 26.37
C GLY A 272 16.70 -16.25 25.23
N LYS A 273 16.41 -16.66 24.00
CA LYS A 273 17.27 -16.40 22.82
C LYS A 273 16.47 -16.38 21.52
N THR A 274 17.11 -15.92 20.46
CA THR A 274 16.62 -16.08 19.08
C THR A 274 17.32 -17.27 18.45
N ASP A 275 16.55 -18.23 17.98
CA ASP A 275 17.05 -19.33 17.14
C ASP A 275 16.79 -19.00 15.65
N VAL A 276 17.47 -19.72 14.76
CA VAL A 276 17.31 -19.57 13.31
C VAL A 276 16.55 -20.78 12.77
N ALA A 277 15.30 -20.55 12.37
CA ALA A 277 14.48 -21.53 11.67
C ALA A 277 14.62 -21.36 10.14
N ARG A 278 14.05 -22.30 9.38
CA ARG A 278 14.08 -22.31 7.92
C ARG A 278 12.67 -22.34 7.34
N LEU A 279 12.48 -21.56 6.29
CA LEU A 279 11.38 -21.71 5.35
C LEU A 279 11.95 -22.31 4.07
N TRP A 280 11.64 -23.57 3.83
CA TRP A 280 11.94 -24.27 2.59
C TRP A 280 10.91 -23.87 1.55
N VAL A 281 11.36 -23.53 0.35
CA VAL A 281 10.49 -23.20 -0.76
C VAL A 281 10.77 -24.13 -1.93
N TYR A 282 9.70 -24.68 -2.50
CA TYR A 282 9.72 -25.42 -3.75
C TYR A 282 8.90 -24.66 -4.77
N VAL A 283 9.55 -24.21 -5.84
CA VAL A 283 8.94 -23.39 -6.88
C VAL A 283 8.76 -24.21 -8.15
N ARG A 284 7.49 -24.30 -8.57
CA ARG A 284 7.10 -24.68 -9.92
C ARG A 284 7.06 -23.40 -10.75
N ASP A 285 8.04 -23.18 -11.61
CA ASP A 285 8.00 -22.11 -12.61
C ASP A 285 8.85 -22.50 -13.82
N ASP A 286 8.20 -23.01 -14.85
CA ASP A 286 8.83 -23.45 -16.09
C ASP A 286 8.77 -22.37 -17.19
N ARG A 287 8.31 -21.16 -16.90
CA ARG A 287 8.26 -20.06 -17.90
C ARG A 287 9.61 -19.75 -18.55
N PRO A 288 10.76 -19.75 -17.82
CA PRO A 288 12.07 -19.60 -18.44
C PRO A 288 12.42 -20.70 -19.45
N PHE A 289 11.73 -21.83 -19.39
CA PHE A 289 11.89 -23.00 -20.26
C PHE A 289 10.69 -23.19 -21.21
N ALA A 290 9.94 -22.12 -21.50
CA ALA A 290 8.75 -22.12 -22.36
C ALA A 290 7.59 -23.04 -21.87
N GLY A 291 7.54 -23.33 -20.57
CA GLY A 291 6.41 -24.01 -19.95
C GLY A 291 5.15 -23.13 -19.92
N SER A 292 3.99 -23.75 -20.16
CA SER A 292 2.68 -23.07 -20.14
C SER A 292 1.97 -23.14 -18.79
N ASP A 293 2.49 -23.92 -17.85
CA ASP A 293 1.82 -24.12 -16.56
C ASP A 293 1.92 -22.87 -15.67
N PRO A 294 0.86 -22.54 -14.91
CA PRO A 294 0.90 -21.43 -13.96
C PRO A 294 2.00 -21.62 -12.91
N PRO A 295 2.73 -20.55 -12.54
CA PRO A 295 3.74 -20.64 -11.50
C PRO A 295 3.11 -20.81 -10.11
N ALA A 296 3.75 -21.58 -9.24
CA ALA A 296 3.33 -21.77 -7.86
C ALA A 296 4.52 -22.03 -6.93
N ALA A 297 4.36 -21.66 -5.67
CA ALA A 297 5.37 -21.89 -4.62
C ALA A 297 4.74 -22.64 -3.45
N LEU A 298 5.44 -23.67 -2.98
CA LEU A 298 5.11 -24.47 -1.80
C LEU A 298 6.12 -24.16 -0.70
N PHE A 299 5.63 -23.84 0.50
CA PHE A 299 6.46 -23.54 1.65
C PHE A 299 6.31 -24.60 2.75
N HIS A 300 7.43 -24.98 3.35
CA HIS A 300 7.51 -25.79 4.57
C HIS A 300 8.38 -25.10 5.61
N TYR A 301 8.01 -25.25 6.88
CA TYR A 301 8.73 -24.67 8.02
C TYR A 301 9.45 -25.76 8.82
N SER A 302 10.71 -25.51 9.18
CA SER A 302 11.47 -26.32 10.15
C SER A 302 12.26 -25.43 11.12
N ARG A 303 12.61 -25.97 12.29
CA ARG A 303 13.43 -25.25 13.29
C ARG A 303 14.94 -25.30 13.04
N ASP A 304 15.37 -26.06 12.04
CA ASP A 304 16.77 -26.19 11.66
C ASP A 304 16.91 -26.45 10.15
N ARG A 305 18.14 -26.54 9.64
CA ARG A 305 18.45 -26.71 8.20
C ARG A 305 18.76 -28.17 7.82
N ARG A 306 18.39 -29.16 8.63
CA ARG A 306 18.82 -30.56 8.38
C ARG A 306 18.30 -31.09 7.04
N GLY A 307 19.11 -31.92 6.39
CA GLY A 307 18.74 -32.56 5.11
C GLY A 307 17.55 -33.53 5.20
N GLU A 308 17.15 -33.94 6.40
CA GLU A 308 15.95 -34.75 6.61
C GLU A 308 14.65 -34.04 6.19
N HIS A 309 14.61 -32.70 6.27
CA HIS A 309 13.44 -31.91 5.89
C HIS A 309 13.16 -31.99 4.38
N PRO A 310 14.10 -31.63 3.48
CA PRO A 310 13.85 -31.74 2.05
C PRO A 310 13.64 -33.19 1.59
N GLN A 311 14.22 -34.18 2.27
CA GLN A 311 13.90 -35.59 2.04
C GLN A 311 12.43 -35.90 2.36
N ALA A 312 11.95 -35.48 3.53
CA ALA A 312 10.55 -35.71 3.92
C ALA A 312 9.55 -34.92 3.05
N HIS A 313 9.86 -33.67 2.68
CA HIS A 313 8.96 -32.84 1.88
C HIS A 313 8.77 -33.39 0.47
N LEU A 314 9.85 -33.89 -0.13
CA LEU A 314 9.85 -34.40 -1.51
C LEU A 314 9.61 -35.91 -1.58
N ALA A 315 9.28 -36.55 -0.46
CA ALA A 315 9.14 -38.01 -0.33
C ALA A 315 8.21 -38.64 -1.39
N ALA A 316 7.16 -37.93 -1.79
CA ALA A 316 6.19 -38.41 -2.77
C ALA A 316 6.52 -38.01 -4.23
N TRP A 317 7.61 -37.26 -4.45
CA TRP A 317 7.90 -36.58 -5.71
C TRP A 317 9.11 -37.16 -6.44
N SER A 318 9.04 -37.15 -7.77
CA SER A 318 10.14 -37.50 -8.66
C SER A 318 10.23 -36.49 -9.82
N GLY A 319 11.45 -36.14 -10.21
CA GLY A 319 11.70 -35.16 -11.25
C GLY A 319 13.08 -34.51 -11.14
N ILE A 320 13.24 -33.38 -11.81
CA ILE A 320 14.49 -32.60 -11.83
C ILE A 320 14.43 -31.55 -10.70
N LEU A 321 15.25 -31.73 -9.67
CA LEU A 321 15.41 -30.72 -8.61
C LEU A 321 16.61 -29.83 -8.97
N GLN A 322 16.36 -28.53 -8.99
CA GLN A 322 17.42 -27.52 -9.06
C GLN A 322 17.49 -26.80 -7.72
N ALA A 323 18.58 -26.97 -6.98
CA ALA A 323 18.81 -26.30 -5.71
C ALA A 323 20.21 -25.69 -5.65
N ASP A 324 20.49 -24.90 -4.61
CA ASP A 324 21.86 -24.46 -4.32
C ASP A 324 22.77 -25.67 -3.97
N ALA A 325 24.08 -25.46 -3.94
CA ALA A 325 25.05 -26.51 -3.59
C ALA A 325 25.07 -26.80 -2.07
N TYR A 326 23.95 -26.65 -1.37
CA TYR A 326 23.84 -26.95 0.05
C TYR A 326 23.83 -28.46 0.29
N SER A 327 24.70 -28.91 1.20
CA SER A 327 24.87 -30.33 1.51
C SER A 327 23.63 -31.04 2.03
N GLY A 328 22.63 -30.30 2.54
CA GLY A 328 21.36 -30.87 2.97
C GLY A 328 20.55 -31.51 1.84
N TYR A 329 20.83 -31.16 0.57
CA TYR A 329 20.21 -31.79 -0.60
C TYR A 329 20.97 -33.01 -1.13
N ASN A 330 22.21 -33.27 -0.69
CA ASN A 330 23.09 -34.29 -1.27
C ASN A 330 22.43 -35.68 -1.36
N GLU A 331 21.66 -36.06 -0.34
CA GLU A 331 20.93 -37.32 -0.29
C GLU A 331 19.94 -37.49 -1.45
N LEU A 332 19.33 -36.39 -1.90
CA LEU A 332 18.38 -36.39 -3.03
C LEU A 332 19.06 -36.63 -4.38
N TYR A 333 20.36 -36.33 -4.48
CA TYR A 333 21.15 -36.40 -5.70
C TYR A 333 22.06 -37.64 -5.78
N ARG A 334 21.97 -38.59 -4.83
CA ARG A 334 22.83 -39.78 -4.84
C ARG A 334 22.69 -40.57 -6.14
N GLU A 335 23.83 -40.89 -6.74
CA GLU A 335 23.91 -41.75 -7.93
C GLU A 335 23.34 -43.14 -7.63
N GLY A 336 22.49 -43.65 -8.54
CA GLY A 336 21.84 -44.96 -8.37
C GLY A 336 20.53 -44.93 -7.56
N ARG A 337 20.03 -43.75 -7.18
CA ARG A 337 18.65 -43.61 -6.69
C ARG A 337 17.69 -43.93 -7.84
N ASP A 338 16.82 -44.91 -7.64
CA ASP A 338 15.77 -45.23 -8.60
C ASP A 338 14.91 -43.99 -8.86
N PRO A 339 14.52 -43.72 -10.12
CA PRO A 339 13.61 -42.62 -10.47
C PRO A 339 12.22 -42.92 -9.92
N GLY A 340 12.05 -42.70 -8.63
CA GLY A 340 10.83 -42.88 -7.86
C GLY A 340 10.65 -41.78 -6.82
N PRO A 341 9.57 -41.85 -6.03
CA PRO A 341 9.36 -40.95 -4.90
C PRO A 341 10.58 -40.93 -3.94
N VAL A 342 10.91 -39.78 -3.32
CA VAL A 342 12.04 -39.63 -2.36
C VAL A 342 11.91 -40.50 -1.12
#